data_AF-A0A8T1PTW3-F1
#
_entry.id   AF-A0A8T1PTW3-F1
#
_cell.length_a   1.000
_cell.length_b   1.000
_cell.length_c   1.000
_cell.angle_alpha   90.00
_cell.angle_beta   90.00
_cell.angle_gamma   90.00
#
_symmetry.space_group_name_H-M   'P 1'
#
loop_
_entity.id
_entity.type
_entity.pdbx_description
1 polymer ?
#
loop_
_entity_poly.entity_id
_entity_poly.type
_entity_poly.pdbx_seq_one_letter_code
_entity_poly.pdbx_strand_id
1 'polypeptide(L)'
;MSIPRLDGANCIASNQGWLLMFVEGSMFFYCPFSDAKIEIPRFPHSILSTSHAAAFSSSPTTPECIIAVMHRDTESVLELNVLCRGANTWIKHRLISPQPTLGVLGSATYRDGTFHFWDKIDGLVTFSVKDESFALYTVVFKDKCPKNTTVFPYLVQKSRFEGNDIRKKVGLGKEVSVSVCGTTVKHDYGVERIIFSEDIDAAEESESRHLKGVWIQPRFFNISPNQSWLVRWETSTASE
;
A
#
# COMPACT_ATOMS: atom_id res chain seq x y z
N MET A 1 12.89 10.68 -17.23
CA MET A 1 11.87 9.78 -17.83
C MET A 1 10.51 10.26 -17.34
N SER A 2 9.62 10.68 -18.23
CA SER A 2 8.21 10.91 -17.89
C SER A 2 7.42 9.67 -18.30
N ILE A 3 6.48 9.23 -17.46
CA ILE A 3 5.53 8.17 -17.80
C ILE A 3 4.17 8.86 -17.89
N PRO A 4 3.71 9.30 -19.09
CA PRO A 4 2.51 10.11 -19.23
C PRO A 4 1.25 9.50 -18.60
N ARG A 5 1.17 8.16 -18.60
CA ARG A 5 0.06 7.41 -17.98
C ARG A 5 -0.02 7.54 -16.46
N LEU A 6 1.04 8.02 -15.82
CA LEU A 6 1.11 8.23 -14.37
C LEU A 6 1.08 9.73 -14.02
N ASP A 7 0.80 10.61 -14.98
CA ASP A 7 0.71 12.03 -14.71
C ASP A 7 -0.42 12.31 -13.69
N GLY A 8 -0.12 13.15 -12.71
CA GLY A 8 -0.99 13.39 -11.55
C GLY A 8 -1.15 12.22 -10.57
N ALA A 9 -0.72 11.00 -10.91
CA ALA A 9 -0.96 9.82 -10.09
C ALA A 9 -0.08 9.73 -8.84
N ASN A 10 -0.64 9.15 -7.78
CA ASN A 10 0.05 8.80 -6.55
C ASN A 10 0.09 7.28 -6.41
N CYS A 11 1.27 6.72 -6.17
CA CYS A 11 1.38 5.32 -5.80
C CYS A 11 1.04 5.19 -4.32
N ILE A 12 -0.01 4.44 -3.99
CA ILE A 12 -0.50 4.27 -2.61
C ILE A 12 -0.18 2.89 -2.04
N ALA A 13 0.14 1.92 -2.90
CA ALA A 13 0.68 0.62 -2.50
C ALA A 13 1.59 0.05 -3.57
N SER A 14 2.62 -0.67 -3.17
CA SER A 14 3.53 -1.41 -4.06
C SER A 14 3.76 -2.81 -3.50
N ASN A 15 3.49 -3.84 -4.29
CA ASN A 15 3.74 -5.23 -3.89
C ASN A 15 3.84 -6.14 -5.13
N GLN A 16 4.68 -7.18 -5.06
CA GLN A 16 4.84 -8.20 -6.11
C GLN A 16 5.05 -7.63 -7.53
N GLY A 17 5.79 -6.53 -7.68
CA GLY A 17 6.04 -5.90 -9.00
C GLY A 17 4.88 -5.10 -9.58
N TRP A 18 3.81 -4.87 -8.79
CA TRP A 18 2.65 -4.07 -9.14
C TRP A 18 2.54 -2.83 -8.26
N LEU A 19 2.07 -1.75 -8.87
CA LEU A 19 1.77 -0.48 -8.22
C LEU A 19 0.26 -0.27 -8.21
N LEU A 20 -0.31 0.11 -7.07
CA LEU A 20 -1.67 0.63 -6.97
C LEU A 20 -1.62 2.15 -7.03
N MET A 21 -2.18 2.71 -8.08
CA MET A 21 -2.16 4.14 -8.38
C MET A 21 -3.51 4.77 -8.07
N PHE A 22 -3.49 6.01 -7.58
CA PHE A 22 -4.66 6.83 -7.27
C PHE A 22 -4.56 8.20 -7.96
N VAL A 23 -5.64 8.61 -8.63
CA VAL A 23 -5.82 9.93 -9.27
C VAL A 23 -7.28 10.37 -9.08
N GLU A 24 -7.53 11.33 -8.19
CA GLU A 24 -8.84 12.00 -8.05
C GLU A 24 -10.06 11.05 -7.98
N GLY A 25 -9.95 9.97 -7.19
CA GLY A 25 -10.98 8.94 -7.05
C GLY A 25 -10.92 7.81 -8.07
N SER A 26 -10.15 7.96 -9.15
CA SER A 26 -9.81 6.87 -10.06
C SER A 26 -8.65 6.06 -9.48
N MET A 27 -8.71 4.74 -9.64
CA MET A 27 -7.65 3.82 -9.22
C MET A 27 -7.35 2.81 -10.31
N PHE A 28 -6.09 2.39 -10.38
CA PHE A 28 -5.66 1.33 -11.29
C PHE A 28 -4.40 0.64 -10.79
N PHE A 29 -4.21 -0.60 -11.20
CA PHE A 29 -2.92 -1.27 -11.09
C PHE A 29 -2.04 -0.95 -12.29
N TYR A 30 -0.75 -0.78 -12.05
CA TYR A 30 0.26 -0.58 -13.08
C TYR A 30 1.49 -1.45 -12.83
N CYS A 31 1.95 -2.15 -13.86
CA CYS A 31 3.21 -2.90 -13.82
C CYS A 31 4.27 -2.15 -14.65
N PRO A 32 5.25 -1.49 -14.03
CA PRO A 32 6.23 -0.67 -14.76
C PRO A 32 7.14 -1.47 -15.69
N PHE A 33 7.23 -2.80 -15.52
CA PHE A 33 8.11 -3.67 -16.31
C PHE A 33 7.44 -4.24 -17.57
N SER A 34 6.11 -4.30 -17.61
CA SER A 34 5.35 -4.81 -18.76
C SER A 34 4.45 -3.74 -19.38
N ASP A 35 4.38 -2.55 -18.79
CA ASP A 35 3.42 -1.48 -19.13
C ASP A 35 1.95 -1.92 -19.03
N ALA A 36 1.67 -3.03 -18.33
CA ALA A 36 0.32 -3.52 -18.10
C ALA A 36 -0.43 -2.60 -17.14
N LYS A 37 -1.69 -2.30 -17.48
CA LYS A 37 -2.61 -1.47 -16.69
C LYS A 37 -3.92 -2.21 -16.45
N ILE A 38 -4.45 -2.15 -15.23
CA ILE A 38 -5.76 -2.69 -14.89
C ILE A 38 -6.56 -1.62 -14.15
N GLU A 39 -7.55 -1.05 -14.82
CA GLU A 39 -8.51 -0.11 -14.22
C GLU A 39 -9.37 -0.83 -13.19
N ILE A 40 -9.64 -0.20 -12.05
CA ILE A 40 -10.56 -0.75 -11.03
C ILE A 40 -11.74 0.22 -10.79
N PRO A 41 -12.85 -0.24 -10.18
CA PRO A 41 -13.97 0.62 -9.84
C PRO A 41 -13.56 1.88 -9.08
N ARG A 42 -14.24 2.98 -9.39
CA ARG A 42 -13.99 4.30 -8.79
C ARG A 42 -14.01 4.18 -7.26
N PHE A 43 -12.97 4.72 -6.62
CA PHE A 43 -12.87 4.78 -5.18
C PHE A 43 -13.97 5.68 -4.61
N PRO A 44 -14.55 5.37 -3.43
CA PRO A 44 -15.65 6.16 -2.86
C PRO A 44 -15.29 7.63 -2.56
N HIS A 45 -14.00 7.95 -2.46
CA HIS A 45 -13.51 9.30 -2.19
C HIS A 45 -12.70 9.85 -3.37
N SER A 46 -12.91 11.12 -3.71
CA SER A 46 -12.11 11.81 -4.73
C SER A 46 -10.72 12.21 -4.23
N ILE A 47 -10.53 12.34 -2.91
CA ILE A 47 -9.27 12.75 -2.28
C ILE A 47 -8.96 11.77 -1.16
N LEU A 48 -7.71 11.33 -1.05
CA LEU A 48 -7.22 10.57 0.09
C LEU A 48 -6.65 11.54 1.13
N SER A 49 -6.97 11.34 2.40
CA SER A 49 -6.33 12.11 3.47
C SER A 49 -4.83 11.83 3.53
N THR A 50 -4.06 12.75 4.11
CA THR A 50 -2.60 12.57 4.30
C THR A 50 -2.28 11.38 5.20
N SER A 51 -3.23 10.95 6.02
CA SER A 51 -3.16 9.72 6.82
C SER A 51 -3.92 8.60 6.12
N HIS A 52 -3.24 7.92 5.19
CA HIS A 52 -3.75 6.72 4.53
C HIS A 52 -2.67 5.63 4.45
N ALA A 53 -3.12 4.38 4.35
CA ALA A 53 -2.27 3.26 4.00
C ALA A 53 -3.09 2.26 3.18
N ALA A 54 -2.48 1.73 2.14
CA ALA A 54 -3.13 0.77 1.25
C ALA A 54 -2.25 -0.47 1.06
N ALA A 55 -2.90 -1.60 0.88
CA ALA A 55 -2.26 -2.86 0.54
C ALA A 55 -3.18 -3.69 -0.35
N PHE A 56 -2.59 -4.69 -0.99
CA PHE A 56 -3.34 -5.72 -1.70
C PHE A 56 -2.75 -7.11 -1.43
N SER A 57 -3.62 -8.11 -1.39
CA SER A 57 -3.31 -9.45 -0.90
C SER A 57 -2.38 -10.26 -1.80
N SER A 58 -2.58 -10.15 -3.11
CA SER A 58 -1.87 -10.91 -4.15
C SER A 58 -1.76 -10.09 -5.43
N SER A 59 -1.04 -10.60 -6.43
CA SER A 59 -0.99 -9.96 -7.74
C SER A 59 -2.41 -9.68 -8.25
N PRO A 60 -2.68 -8.49 -8.83
CA PRO A 60 -4.00 -8.14 -9.31
C PRO A 60 -4.50 -9.08 -10.39
N THR A 61 -3.66 -9.87 -11.05
CA THR A 61 -4.11 -10.85 -12.05
C THR A 61 -4.71 -12.12 -11.45
N THR A 62 -4.63 -12.33 -10.13
CA THR A 62 -5.21 -13.51 -9.48
C THR A 62 -6.65 -13.25 -9.01
N PRO A 63 -7.56 -14.23 -9.09
CA PRO A 63 -8.96 -14.08 -8.64
C PRO A 63 -9.13 -13.74 -7.16
N GLU A 64 -8.15 -14.08 -6.32
CA GLU A 64 -8.17 -13.89 -4.86
C GLU A 64 -7.58 -12.53 -4.44
N CYS A 65 -7.25 -11.65 -5.39
CA CYS A 65 -6.72 -10.33 -5.08
C CYS A 65 -7.79 -9.50 -4.36
N ILE A 66 -7.42 -8.96 -3.21
CA ILE A 66 -8.23 -8.07 -2.40
C ILE A 66 -7.42 -6.81 -2.18
N ILE A 67 -8.04 -5.66 -2.41
CA ILE A 67 -7.48 -4.35 -2.14
C ILE A 67 -8.07 -3.85 -0.83
N ALA A 68 -7.24 -3.25 0.02
CA ALA A 68 -7.66 -2.64 1.25
C ALA A 68 -7.02 -1.26 1.35
N VAL A 69 -7.84 -0.21 1.45
CA VAL A 69 -7.41 1.19 1.59
C VAL A 69 -8.00 1.72 2.89
N MET A 70 -7.13 1.95 3.87
CA MET A 70 -7.49 2.59 5.13
C MET A 70 -7.09 4.05 5.09
N HIS A 71 -7.97 4.93 5.54
CA HIS A 71 -7.66 6.33 5.73
C HIS A 71 -8.39 6.88 6.95
N ARG A 72 -7.90 8.01 7.45
CA ARG A 72 -8.56 8.74 8.51
C ARG A 72 -9.68 9.62 7.93
N ASP A 73 -10.92 9.36 8.38
CA ASP A 73 -12.15 10.09 8.02
C ASP A 73 -12.34 11.30 8.94
N THR A 74 -12.22 11.06 10.26
CA THR A 74 -12.18 12.10 11.30
C THR A 74 -11.11 11.76 12.32
N GLU A 75 -10.80 12.67 13.25
CA GLU A 75 -9.80 12.42 14.31
C GLU A 75 -10.00 11.09 15.06
N SER A 76 -11.24 10.64 15.22
CA SER A 76 -11.58 9.42 15.95
C SER A 76 -12.06 8.26 15.08
N VAL A 77 -12.17 8.45 13.75
CA VAL A 77 -12.75 7.44 12.85
C VAL A 77 -11.76 7.06 11.75
N LEU A 78 -11.48 5.77 11.68
CA LEU A 78 -10.79 5.15 10.55
C LEU A 78 -11.83 4.51 9.64
N GLU A 79 -11.72 4.80 8.35
CA GLU A 79 -12.53 4.17 7.33
C GLU A 79 -11.65 3.23 6.49
N LEU A 80 -12.06 1.98 6.42
CA LEU A 80 -11.48 0.94 5.58
C LEU A 80 -12.39 0.68 4.39
N ASN A 81 -11.85 0.81 3.19
CA ASN A 81 -12.53 0.45 1.96
C ASN A 81 -11.85 -0.79 1.36
N VAL A 82 -12.62 -1.85 1.14
CA VAL A 82 -12.16 -3.15 0.65
C VAL A 82 -12.77 -3.42 -0.72
N LEU A 83 -11.98 -3.96 -1.65
CA LEU A 83 -12.45 -4.37 -2.96
C LEU A 83 -11.85 -5.72 -3.35
N CYS A 84 -12.71 -6.71 -3.54
CA CYS A 84 -12.33 -8.02 -4.08
C CYS A 84 -12.22 -7.97 -5.60
N ARG A 85 -11.29 -8.72 -6.17
CA ARG A 85 -11.13 -8.87 -7.62
C ARG A 85 -12.45 -9.26 -8.29
N GLY A 86 -12.77 -8.59 -9.40
CA GLY A 86 -14.00 -8.79 -10.15
C GLY A 86 -15.23 -8.09 -9.56
N ALA A 87 -15.18 -7.61 -8.32
CA ALA A 87 -16.27 -6.82 -7.74
C ALA A 87 -16.35 -5.43 -8.39
N ASN A 88 -17.56 -4.88 -8.47
CA ASN A 88 -17.83 -3.55 -9.01
C ASN A 88 -18.03 -2.47 -7.94
N THR A 89 -18.15 -2.85 -6.67
CA THR A 89 -18.43 -1.94 -5.55
C THR A 89 -17.46 -2.16 -4.40
N TRP A 90 -17.01 -1.07 -3.79
CA TRP A 90 -16.22 -1.08 -2.58
C TRP A 90 -17.08 -1.37 -1.35
N ILE A 91 -16.59 -2.24 -0.47
CA ILE A 91 -17.19 -2.51 0.83
C ILE A 91 -16.53 -1.59 1.86
N LYS A 92 -17.35 -0.90 2.65
CA LYS A 92 -16.90 0.07 3.64
C LYS A 92 -17.05 -0.48 5.04
N HIS A 93 -15.97 -0.42 5.81
CA HIS A 93 -15.95 -0.69 7.24
C HIS A 93 -15.48 0.56 8.00
N ARG A 94 -16.03 0.78 9.19
CA ARG A 94 -15.65 1.89 10.06
C ARG A 94 -15.15 1.35 11.38
N LEU A 95 -14.01 1.86 11.82
CA LEU A 95 -13.47 1.61 13.14
C LEU A 95 -13.45 2.93 13.90
N ILE A 96 -14.27 3.01 14.95
CA ILE A 96 -14.18 4.10 15.92
C ILE A 96 -12.96 3.79 16.78
N SER A 97 -11.91 4.59 16.68
CA SER A 97 -10.73 4.46 17.52
C SER A 97 -11.08 5.04 18.90
N PRO A 98 -11.18 4.23 19.96
CA PRO A 98 -11.50 4.71 21.29
C PRO A 98 -10.32 5.47 21.93
N GLN A 99 -9.15 5.52 21.29
CA GLN A 99 -7.96 6.18 21.81
C GLN A 99 -7.42 7.24 20.85
N PRO A 100 -6.85 8.34 21.38
CA PRO A 100 -6.14 9.35 20.60
C PRO A 100 -4.74 8.89 20.13
N THR A 101 -4.41 7.60 20.22
CA THR A 101 -3.03 7.10 20.12
C THR A 101 -2.62 6.60 18.74
N LEU A 102 -3.55 6.26 17.83
CA LEU A 102 -3.15 5.86 16.48
C LEU A 102 -2.74 7.10 15.69
N GLY A 103 -1.45 7.22 15.39
CA GLY A 103 -0.88 8.34 14.65
C GLY A 103 -1.24 8.35 13.16
N VAL A 104 -0.44 9.07 12.38
CA VAL A 104 -0.56 9.09 10.91
C VAL A 104 -0.21 7.71 10.35
N LEU A 105 -1.08 7.16 9.51
CA LEU A 105 -0.83 5.88 8.83
C LEU A 105 0.43 5.98 7.95
N GLY A 106 1.28 4.95 7.99
CA GLY A 106 2.58 4.96 7.31
C GLY A 106 2.83 3.78 6.38
N SER A 107 2.19 2.63 6.63
CA SER A 107 2.35 1.44 5.79
C SER A 107 1.22 0.45 5.98
N ALA A 108 1.00 -0.40 4.98
CA ALA A 108 0.12 -1.54 5.11
C ALA A 108 0.69 -2.78 4.41
N THR A 109 0.30 -3.96 4.90
CA THR A 109 0.61 -5.24 4.26
C THR A 109 -0.52 -6.23 4.43
N TYR A 110 -0.45 -7.33 3.70
CA TYR A 110 -1.36 -8.45 3.82
C TYR A 110 -0.59 -9.71 4.14
N ARG A 111 -1.07 -10.44 5.16
CA ARG A 111 -0.50 -11.71 5.58
C ARG A 111 -1.58 -12.61 6.16
N ASP A 112 -1.60 -13.86 5.71
CA ASP A 112 -2.37 -14.96 6.30
C ASP A 112 -3.86 -14.60 6.55
N GLY A 113 -4.54 -14.02 5.56
CA GLY A 113 -5.95 -13.65 5.68
C GLY A 113 -6.21 -12.27 6.29
N THR A 114 -5.17 -11.57 6.74
CA THR A 114 -5.29 -10.35 7.54
C THR A 114 -4.52 -9.19 6.93
N PHE A 115 -5.19 -8.04 6.78
CA PHE A 115 -4.51 -6.78 6.49
C PHE A 115 -3.97 -6.15 7.77
N HIS A 116 -2.78 -5.59 7.70
CA HIS A 116 -2.09 -4.94 8.81
C HIS A 116 -1.75 -3.51 8.39
N PHE A 117 -2.18 -2.53 9.18
CA PHE A 117 -2.01 -1.09 8.93
C PHE A 117 -1.25 -0.48 10.09
N TRP A 118 -0.06 0.05 9.82
CA TRP A 118 0.77 0.69 10.82
C TRP A 118 0.63 2.19 10.76
N ASP A 119 0.65 2.82 11.93
CA ASP A 119 0.98 4.24 12.02
C ASP A 119 2.51 4.46 12.07
N LYS A 120 2.93 5.70 11.86
CA LYS A 120 4.33 6.13 11.92
C LYS A 120 4.92 6.13 13.35
N ILE A 121 4.10 5.90 14.37
CA ILE A 121 4.52 5.72 15.77
C ILE A 121 4.51 4.20 15.99
N ASP A 122 3.81 3.64 16.98
CA ASP A 122 3.84 2.21 17.27
C ASP A 122 2.45 1.57 17.26
N GLY A 123 1.47 2.21 16.62
CA GLY A 123 0.12 1.67 16.47
C GLY A 123 0.01 0.71 15.29
N LEU A 124 -0.76 -0.36 15.49
CA LEU A 124 -1.10 -1.34 14.46
C LEU A 124 -2.60 -1.63 14.52
N VAL A 125 -3.29 -1.44 13.40
CA VAL A 125 -4.66 -1.93 13.20
C VAL A 125 -4.60 -3.12 12.27
N THR A 126 -5.30 -4.19 12.63
CA THR A 126 -5.48 -5.34 11.75
C THR A 126 -6.94 -5.49 11.33
N PHE A 127 -7.15 -6.07 10.17
CA PHE A 127 -8.46 -6.43 9.65
C PHE A 127 -8.44 -7.86 9.11
N SER A 128 -9.16 -8.77 9.77
CA SER A 128 -9.37 -10.15 9.29
C SER A 128 -10.39 -10.11 8.16
N VAL A 129 -10.00 -10.57 6.96
CA VAL A 129 -10.92 -10.65 5.82
C VAL A 129 -12.01 -11.69 6.08
N LYS A 130 -11.66 -12.81 6.72
CA LYS A 130 -12.58 -13.92 6.96
C LYS A 130 -13.64 -13.56 7.98
N ASP A 131 -13.22 -12.93 9.07
CA ASP A 131 -14.09 -12.64 10.21
C ASP A 131 -14.67 -11.21 10.15
N GLU A 132 -14.28 -10.43 9.13
CA GLU A 132 -14.64 -9.03 8.92
C GLU A 132 -14.49 -8.16 10.19
N SER A 133 -13.41 -8.40 10.94
CA SER A 133 -13.21 -7.82 12.27
C SER A 133 -11.90 -7.08 12.40
N PHE A 134 -11.90 -6.05 13.24
CA PHE A 134 -10.73 -5.25 13.58
C PHE A 134 -10.11 -5.70 14.90
N ALA A 135 -8.79 -5.60 14.98
CA ALA A 135 -8.08 -5.60 16.25
C ALA A 135 -7.00 -4.51 16.27
N LEU A 136 -6.87 -3.83 17.40
CA LEU A 136 -5.86 -2.79 17.61
C LEU A 136 -4.74 -3.31 18.51
N TYR A 137 -3.51 -2.96 18.15
CA TYR A 137 -2.30 -3.38 18.84
C TYR A 137 -1.32 -2.21 18.98
N THR A 138 -0.44 -2.33 19.97
CA THR A 138 0.77 -1.51 20.09
C THR A 138 1.98 -2.39 19.76
N VAL A 139 2.77 -1.96 18.79
CA VAL A 139 4.04 -2.59 18.40
C VAL A 139 5.08 -2.30 19.48
N VAL A 140 5.71 -3.35 19.97
CA VAL A 140 6.76 -3.25 20.99
C VAL A 140 8.03 -3.93 20.50
N PHE A 141 9.19 -3.43 20.93
CA PHE A 141 10.46 -4.05 20.62
C PHE A 141 10.57 -5.42 21.29
N LYS A 142 11.11 -6.41 20.57
CA LYS A 142 11.25 -7.80 21.03
C LYS A 142 11.95 -7.89 22.40
N ASP A 143 12.96 -7.08 22.65
CA ASP A 143 13.73 -7.10 23.90
C ASP A 143 12.91 -6.64 25.12
N LYS A 144 11.78 -5.98 24.88
CA LYS A 144 10.82 -5.56 25.91
C LYS A 144 9.69 -6.58 26.10
N CYS A 145 9.63 -7.64 25.29
CA CYS A 145 8.60 -8.67 25.40
C CYS A 145 8.99 -9.75 26.43
N PRO A 146 8.02 -10.27 27.21
CA PRO A 146 8.19 -11.52 27.94
C PRO A 146 8.66 -12.66 27.03
N LYS A 147 9.50 -13.58 27.55
CA LYS A 147 10.15 -14.65 26.78
C LYS A 147 9.18 -15.61 26.06
N ASN A 148 7.89 -15.60 26.40
CA ASN A 148 6.85 -16.48 25.84
C ASN A 148 5.83 -15.72 24.97
N THR A 149 6.07 -14.46 24.64
CA THR A 149 5.16 -13.69 23.78
C THR A 149 5.34 -14.10 22.32
N THR A 150 4.24 -14.40 21.63
CA THR A 150 4.25 -14.64 20.18
C THR A 150 4.54 -13.32 19.48
N VAL A 151 5.59 -13.27 18.65
CA VAL A 151 6.02 -12.06 17.93
C VAL A 151 5.82 -12.29 16.45
N PHE A 152 5.20 -11.32 15.76
CA PHE A 152 5.14 -11.35 14.30
C PHE A 152 6.54 -11.15 13.70
N PRO A 153 6.91 -11.90 12.65
CA PRO A 153 8.24 -11.84 12.05
C PRO A 153 8.37 -10.64 11.10
N TYR A 154 8.06 -9.44 11.58
CA TYR A 154 8.20 -8.20 10.82
C TYR A 154 9.49 -7.48 11.20
N LEU A 155 10.21 -6.99 10.19
CA LEU A 155 11.25 -5.98 10.34
C LEU A 155 10.73 -4.66 9.81
N VAL A 156 10.35 -3.76 10.71
CA VAL A 156 9.80 -2.44 10.36
C VAL A 156 10.91 -1.44 10.11
N GLN A 157 10.83 -0.70 8.99
CA GLN A 157 11.73 0.39 8.64
C GLN A 157 10.91 1.64 8.30
N LYS A 158 10.89 2.59 9.25
CA LYS A 158 10.08 3.82 9.15
C LYS A 158 10.77 4.93 8.34
N SER A 159 12.11 4.97 8.33
CA SER A 159 12.93 6.03 7.71
C SER A 159 14.06 5.44 6.86
N ARG A 160 13.71 4.57 5.90
CA ARG A 160 14.71 3.88 5.08
C ARG A 160 15.38 4.83 4.09
N PHE A 161 14.63 5.73 3.47
CA PHE A 161 15.13 6.65 2.47
C PHE A 161 16.04 7.71 3.11
N GLU A 162 15.56 8.34 4.18
CA GLU A 162 16.32 9.35 4.92
C GLU A 162 17.55 8.73 5.60
N GLY A 163 17.38 7.64 6.35
CA GLY A 163 18.47 7.04 7.14
C GLY A 163 19.57 6.34 6.35
N ASN A 164 19.44 6.20 5.02
CA ASN A 164 20.45 5.55 4.16
C ASN A 164 21.04 6.48 3.11
N ASP A 165 20.88 7.80 3.25
CA ASP A 165 21.35 8.82 2.29
C ASP A 165 20.90 8.51 0.85
N ILE A 166 19.68 7.97 0.68
CA ILE A 166 19.24 7.50 -0.64
C ILE A 166 19.16 8.67 -1.62
N ARG A 167 18.77 9.85 -1.14
CA ARG A 167 18.85 11.11 -1.88
C ARG A 167 20.19 11.28 -2.60
N LYS A 168 21.31 11.11 -1.88
CA LYS A 168 22.66 11.22 -2.44
C LYS A 168 22.96 10.09 -3.42
N LYS A 169 22.54 8.86 -3.10
CA LYS A 169 22.75 7.67 -3.95
C LYS A 169 22.03 7.75 -5.30
N VAL A 170 20.86 8.39 -5.34
CA VAL A 170 20.09 8.60 -6.57
C VAL A 170 20.37 9.96 -7.24
N GLY A 171 21.35 10.72 -6.73
CA GLY A 171 21.79 11.99 -7.32
C GLY A 171 20.77 13.11 -7.24
N LEU A 172 19.92 13.14 -6.22
CA LEU A 172 18.93 14.21 -6.03
C LEU A 172 19.58 15.42 -5.34
N GLY A 173 19.40 16.61 -5.93
CA GLY A 173 19.82 17.90 -5.37
C GLY A 173 19.09 18.25 -4.08
N LYS A 174 19.49 19.32 -3.39
CA LYS A 174 18.98 19.78 -2.09
C LYS A 174 17.64 20.53 -2.17
N GLU A 175 17.34 21.05 -3.35
CA GLU A 175 16.12 21.75 -3.75
C GLU A 175 14.93 20.82 -4.04
N VAL A 176 15.14 19.50 -4.01
CA VAL A 176 14.11 18.51 -4.35
C VAL A 176 13.42 17.97 -3.10
N SER A 177 12.09 18.02 -3.05
CA SER A 177 11.30 17.24 -2.09
C SER A 177 10.86 15.93 -2.73
N VAL A 178 10.70 14.87 -1.93
CA VAL A 178 10.37 13.53 -2.43
C VAL A 178 9.30 12.89 -1.55
N SER A 179 8.24 12.39 -2.15
CA SER A 179 7.33 11.41 -1.53
C SER A 179 7.64 10.02 -2.06
N VAL A 180 7.81 9.03 -1.19
CA VAL A 180 8.20 7.67 -1.56
C VAL A 180 7.15 6.70 -1.05
N CYS A 181 6.53 5.95 -1.96
CA CYS A 181 5.63 4.86 -1.58
C CYS A 181 6.45 3.66 -1.07
N GLY A 182 6.13 3.22 0.15
CA GLY A 182 6.71 2.04 0.78
C GLY A 182 6.31 0.72 0.14
N THR A 183 6.85 -0.38 0.65
CA THR A 183 6.53 -1.74 0.18
C THR A 183 6.83 -2.78 1.25
N THR A 184 6.37 -4.02 1.02
CA THR A 184 6.78 -5.18 1.80
C THR A 184 7.74 -6.04 0.98
N VAL A 185 8.89 -6.38 1.57
CA VAL A 185 9.89 -7.25 0.95
C VAL A 185 9.99 -8.54 1.74
N LYS A 186 9.77 -9.68 1.07
CA LYS A 186 9.99 -11.00 1.67
C LYS A 186 11.47 -11.34 1.60
N HIS A 187 12.05 -11.73 2.73
CA HIS A 187 13.42 -12.25 2.78
C HIS A 187 13.41 -13.79 2.81
N ASP A 188 14.45 -14.42 2.29
CA ASP A 188 14.58 -15.88 2.19
C ASP A 188 14.48 -16.62 3.55
N TYR A 189 14.72 -15.91 4.66
CA TYR A 189 14.62 -16.44 6.03
C TYR A 189 13.22 -16.35 6.65
N GLY A 190 12.18 -16.05 5.85
CA GLY A 190 10.78 -16.01 6.30
C GLY A 190 10.36 -14.75 7.07
N VAL A 191 11.28 -13.80 7.28
CA VAL A 191 11.01 -12.49 7.88
C VAL A 191 10.58 -11.51 6.79
N GLU A 192 9.47 -10.82 7.02
CA GLU A 192 8.96 -9.79 6.10
C GLU A 192 9.43 -8.41 6.55
N ARG A 193 10.06 -7.67 5.63
CA ARG A 193 10.52 -6.31 5.89
C ARG A 193 9.46 -5.33 5.41
N ILE A 194 8.93 -4.53 6.32
CA ILE A 194 7.93 -3.50 6.04
C ILE A 194 8.67 -2.17 5.90
N ILE A 195 8.67 -1.61 4.70
CA ILE A 195 9.25 -0.31 4.39
C ILE A 195 8.10 0.69 4.32
N PHE A 196 8.17 1.74 5.12
CA PHE A 196 7.10 2.72 5.21
C PHE A 196 7.15 3.70 4.05
N SER A 197 6.02 4.35 3.79
CA SER A 197 6.00 5.53 2.94
C SER A 197 6.65 6.70 3.67
N GLU A 198 7.48 7.44 2.96
CA GLU A 198 8.29 8.55 3.49
C GLU A 198 8.01 9.82 2.69
N ASP A 199 7.83 10.93 3.38
CA ASP A 199 7.76 12.26 2.78
C ASP A 199 8.97 13.04 3.28
N ILE A 200 9.76 13.56 2.33
CA ILE A 200 11.05 14.19 2.61
C ILE A 200 11.04 15.57 2.00
N ASP A 201 11.21 16.57 2.85
CA ASP A 201 11.24 17.96 2.45
C ASP A 201 12.56 18.33 1.76
N ALA A 202 12.50 19.39 0.95
CA ALA A 202 13.70 20.00 0.40
C ALA A 202 14.54 20.60 1.54
N ALA A 203 15.86 20.52 1.42
CA ALA A 203 16.77 21.14 2.39
C ALA A 203 16.94 22.64 2.16
N GLU A 204 16.51 23.15 1.00
CA GLU A 204 16.55 24.55 0.59
C GLU A 204 15.16 24.98 0.11
N GLU A 205 14.68 26.16 0.53
CA GLU A 205 13.34 26.71 0.22
C GLU A 205 13.22 27.34 -1.18
N SER A 206 14.28 27.29 -2.00
CA SER A 206 14.24 27.71 -3.40
C SER A 206 13.27 26.83 -4.20
N GLU A 207 12.75 27.32 -5.35
CA GLU A 207 11.68 26.69 -6.17
C GLU A 207 11.74 25.16 -6.16
N SER A 208 11.03 24.57 -5.20
CA SER A 208 11.29 23.18 -4.86
C SER A 208 10.57 22.28 -5.84
N ARG A 209 11.33 21.45 -6.53
CA ARG A 209 10.75 20.43 -7.40
C ARG A 209 10.31 19.26 -6.52
N HIS A 210 9.04 18.88 -6.61
CA HIS A 210 8.55 17.67 -5.93
C HIS A 210 8.63 16.45 -6.85
N LEU A 211 9.27 15.38 -6.37
CA LEU A 211 9.35 14.09 -7.06
C LEU A 211 8.58 13.01 -6.30
N LYS A 212 8.10 12.01 -7.03
CA LYS A 212 7.47 10.82 -6.47
C LYS A 212 8.34 9.61 -6.74
N GLY A 213 8.66 8.87 -5.70
CA GLY A 213 9.43 7.63 -5.73
C GLY A 213 8.59 6.44 -5.30
N VAL A 214 9.06 5.24 -5.61
CA VAL A 214 8.42 4.00 -5.16
C VAL A 214 9.47 2.94 -4.86
N TRP A 215 9.30 2.24 -3.74
CA TRP A 215 9.99 0.99 -3.51
C TRP A 215 9.25 -0.14 -4.21
N ILE A 216 9.94 -0.90 -5.06
CA ILE A 216 9.34 -2.01 -5.79
C ILE A 216 10.31 -3.20 -5.79
N GLN A 217 9.81 -4.37 -5.43
CA GLN A 217 10.50 -5.62 -5.72
C GLN A 217 10.25 -5.95 -7.19
N PRO A 218 11.27 -5.90 -8.06
CA PRO A 218 11.07 -6.18 -9.47
C PRO A 218 10.58 -7.61 -9.67
N ARG A 219 9.52 -7.75 -10.45
CA ARG A 219 9.04 -9.03 -10.96
C ARG A 219 8.74 -8.86 -12.43
N PHE A 220 9.39 -9.67 -13.26
CA PHE A 220 9.20 -9.66 -14.70
C PHE A 220 8.10 -10.65 -15.03
N PHE A 221 6.99 -10.12 -15.53
CA PHE A 221 5.86 -10.93 -15.96
C PHE A 221 5.64 -10.73 -17.45
N ASN A 222 5.29 -11.79 -18.16
CA ASN A 222 4.71 -11.67 -19.49
C ASN A 222 3.19 -11.54 -19.33
N ILE A 223 2.69 -10.31 -19.16
CA ILE A 223 1.28 -10.03 -18.92
C ILE A 223 0.62 -9.66 -20.26
N SER A 224 -0.48 -10.34 -20.59
CA SER A 224 -1.28 -9.98 -21.76
C SER A 224 -1.81 -8.54 -21.61
N PRO A 225 -1.78 -7.70 -22.66
CA PRO A 225 -2.27 -6.31 -22.60
C PRO A 225 -3.77 -6.20 -22.32
N ASN A 226 -4.54 -7.29 -22.49
CA ASN A 226 -5.99 -7.30 -22.34
C ASN A 226 -6.46 -7.65 -20.92
N GLN A 227 -5.67 -7.34 -19.89
CA GLN A 227 -6.10 -7.59 -18.50
C GLN A 227 -7.30 -6.70 -18.16
N SER A 228 -8.30 -7.31 -17.53
CA SER A 228 -9.52 -6.66 -17.06
C SER A 228 -9.68 -6.90 -15.57
N TRP A 229 -10.24 -5.94 -14.84
CA TRP A 229 -10.61 -6.14 -13.45
C TRP A 229 -11.73 -7.16 -13.30
N LEU A 230 -12.71 -7.13 -14.21
CA LEU A 230 -13.77 -8.13 -14.28
C LEU A 230 -13.16 -9.48 -14.67
N VAL A 231 -13.50 -10.51 -13.91
CA VAL A 231 -13.18 -11.89 -14.25
C VAL A 231 -14.10 -12.29 -15.40
N ARG A 232 -13.54 -12.57 -16.58
CA ARG A 232 -14.34 -13.14 -17.66
C ARG A 232 -14.58 -14.61 -17.33
N TRP A 233 -15.83 -14.98 -17.06
CA TRP A 233 -16.22 -16.38 -17.15
C TRP A 233 -16.20 -16.74 -18.63
N GLU A 234 -15.24 -17.56 -19.06
CA GLU A 234 -15.38 -18.23 -20.34
C GLU A 234 -16.58 -19.17 -20.21
N THR A 235 -17.70 -18.79 -20.82
CA THR A 235 -18.80 -19.72 -21.03
C THR A 235 -18.28 -20.80 -21.97
N SER A 236 -17.86 -21.93 -21.41
CA SER A 236 -17.70 -23.18 -22.15
C SER A 236 -19.06 -23.49 -22.75
N THR A 237 -19.27 -23.07 -24.00
CA THR A 237 -20.35 -23.59 -24.82
C THR A 237 -19.98 -25.03 -25.12
N ALA A 238 -20.51 -25.93 -24.31
CA ALA A 238 -20.58 -27.34 -24.66
C ALA A 238 -21.38 -27.42 -25.97
N SER A 239 -20.66 -27.72 -27.04
CA SER A 239 -21.24 -28.19 -28.29
C SER A 239 -21.21 -29.71 -28.20
N GLU A 240 -22.37 -30.30 -27.92
CA GLU A 240 -22.80 -31.62 -28.36
C GLU A 240 -24.33 -31.63 -28.44
#